data_AF-A0AAV2Q4I6-F1
#
_entry.id   AF-A0AAV2Q4I6-F1
#
_cell.length_a   1.000
_cell.length_b   1.000
_cell.length_c   1.000
_cell.angle_alpha   90.00
_cell.angle_beta   90.00
_cell.angle_gamma   90.00
#
_symmetry.space_group_name_H-M   'P 1'
#
loop_
_entity.id
_entity.type
_entity.pdbx_description
1 polymer ?
#
loop_
_entity_poly.entity_id
_entity_poly.type
_entity_poly.pdbx_seq_one_letter_code
_entity_poly.pdbx_strand_id
1 'polypeptide(L)'
;GYAPSVYRLILLFLLLTQYGFCTVYFVFVPQNLKQALECMTGGTGISQLGFQVAMILPVLLICYIPELKTLAPVSMIAGILKTTGLILTFYYLVKGLGKPHEPVPGFAGWETLPLYFGSVVFAIGAVGCALPLENKMAKPQNYPGWTGVLNTGLLLCIIMYATVGFYGYLHYGDDVQGSITLNLPAGETLAQVIKILIAISVFLGYPLQFYIPLTFLVPALRKHFHTSRSKFIAEYC
;
A
#
# COMPACT_ATOMS: atom_id res chain seq x y z
N GLY A 1 -6.08 3.28 -36.79
CA GLY A 1 -4.60 3.29 -36.73
C GLY A 1 -4.02 3.32 -35.33
N TYR A 2 -4.55 4.10 -34.37
CA TYR A 2 -3.86 4.38 -33.09
C TYR A 2 -4.33 3.58 -31.86
N ALA A 3 -5.56 3.05 -31.89
CA ALA A 3 -6.16 2.33 -30.75
C ALA A 3 -5.31 1.19 -30.15
N PRO A 4 -4.66 0.29 -30.93
CA PRO A 4 -3.91 -0.82 -30.35
C PRO A 4 -2.58 -0.41 -29.72
N SER A 5 -1.93 0.66 -30.20
CA SER A 5 -0.66 1.15 -29.63
C SER A 5 -0.89 1.91 -28.32
N VAL A 6 -1.95 2.74 -28.26
CA VAL A 6 -2.34 3.44 -27.03
C VAL A 6 -2.73 2.45 -25.93
N TYR A 7 -3.50 1.41 -26.27
CA TYR A 7 -3.87 0.36 -25.32
C TYR A 7 -2.65 -0.36 -24.72
N ARG A 8 -1.66 -0.73 -25.54
CA ARG A 8 -0.42 -1.36 -25.07
C ARG A 8 0.37 -0.45 -24.13
N LEU A 9 0.41 0.84 -24.42
CA LEU A 9 1.10 1.83 -23.59
C LEU A 9 0.43 1.97 -22.21
N ILE A 10 -0.91 2.05 -22.17
CA ILE A 10 -1.67 2.09 -20.91
C ILE A 10 -1.42 0.83 -20.08
N LEU A 11 -1.47 -0.34 -20.71
CA LEU A 11 -1.21 -1.61 -20.02
C LEU A 11 0.20 -1.65 -19.43
N LEU A 12 1.21 -1.18 -20.17
CA LEU A 12 2.59 -1.10 -19.68
C LEU A 12 2.68 -0.21 -18.43
N PHE A 13 2.10 0.99 -18.46
CA PHE A 13 2.11 1.90 -17.31
C PHE A 13 1.36 1.34 -16.10
N LEU A 14 0.23 0.67 -16.31
CA LEU A 14 -0.50 -0.01 -15.24
C LEU A 14 0.34 -1.12 -14.59
N LEU A 15 1.01 -1.95 -15.39
CA LEU A 15 1.89 -3.01 -14.90
C LEU A 15 3.11 -2.44 -14.14
N LEU A 16 3.73 -1.37 -14.66
CA LEU A 16 4.84 -0.70 -13.99
C LEU A 16 4.41 -0.09 -12.65
N THR A 17 3.25 0.55 -12.60
CA THR A 17 2.70 1.12 -11.36
C THR A 17 2.43 0.04 -10.34
N GLN A 18 1.86 -1.08 -10.78
CA GLN A 18 1.55 -2.21 -9.91
C GLN A 18 2.79 -2.91 -9.36
N TYR A 19 3.82 -3.05 -10.20
CA TYR A 19 5.12 -3.53 -9.77
C TYR A 19 5.68 -2.62 -8.65
N GLY A 20 5.57 -1.30 -8.81
CA GLY A 20 5.91 -0.33 -7.78
C GLY A 20 5.17 -0.56 -6.46
N PHE A 21 3.85 -0.76 -6.49
CA PHE A 21 3.06 -1.07 -5.28
C PHE A 21 3.58 -2.34 -4.58
N CYS A 22 3.82 -3.41 -5.33
CA CYS A 22 4.34 -4.66 -4.78
C CYS A 22 5.71 -4.46 -4.12
N THR A 23 6.62 -3.72 -4.76
CA THR A 23 7.94 -3.42 -4.21
C THR A 23 7.86 -2.62 -2.91
N VAL A 24 6.99 -1.60 -2.83
CA VAL A 24 6.81 -0.84 -1.59
C VAL A 24 6.33 -1.73 -0.45
N TYR A 25 5.41 -2.67 -0.72
CA TYR A 25 4.92 -3.60 0.30
C TYR A 25 6.05 -4.54 0.78
N PHE A 26 6.88 -5.03 -0.15
CA PHE A 26 8.05 -5.86 0.14
C PHE A 26 9.15 -5.14 0.93
N VAL A 27 9.19 -3.80 0.92
CA VAL A 27 10.12 -3.04 1.74
C VAL A 27 9.49 -2.66 3.08
N PHE A 28 8.25 -2.15 3.04
CA PHE A 28 7.53 -1.64 4.20
C PHE A 28 7.25 -2.70 5.26
N VAL A 29 6.73 -3.87 4.87
CA VAL A 29 6.32 -4.91 5.82
C VAL A 29 7.54 -5.46 6.59
N PRO A 30 8.64 -5.88 5.93
CA PRO A 30 9.83 -6.34 6.64
C PRO A 30 10.47 -5.27 7.53
N GLN A 31 10.55 -4.00 7.09
CA GLN A 31 11.12 -2.91 7.89
C GLN A 31 10.36 -2.72 9.21
N ASN A 32 9.03 -2.62 9.14
CA ASN A 32 8.21 -2.43 10.33
C ASN A 32 8.24 -3.65 11.26
N LEU A 33 8.20 -4.86 10.70
CA LEU A 33 8.24 -6.10 11.48
C LEU A 33 9.60 -6.29 12.15
N LYS A 34 10.71 -6.06 11.42
CA LYS A 34 12.07 -6.15 11.97
C LYS A 34 12.27 -5.16 13.11
N GLN A 35 11.93 -3.88 12.89
CA GLN A 35 12.12 -2.84 13.92
C GLN A 35 11.29 -3.15 15.18
N ALA A 36 10.06 -3.66 15.01
CA ALA A 36 9.23 -4.08 16.13
C ALA A 36 9.81 -5.29 16.89
N LEU A 37 10.25 -6.32 16.16
CA LEU A 37 10.84 -7.51 16.76
C LEU A 37 12.16 -7.22 17.46
N GLU A 38 13.07 -6.48 16.83
CA GLU A 38 14.35 -6.10 17.44
C GLU A 38 14.14 -5.33 18.74
N CYS A 39 13.13 -4.47 18.80
CA CYS A 39 12.81 -3.74 20.00
C CYS A 39 12.20 -4.61 21.11
N MET A 40 11.42 -5.65 20.76
CA MET A 40 10.80 -6.55 21.73
C MET A 40 11.73 -7.65 22.23
N THR A 41 12.64 -8.15 21.38
CA THR A 41 13.53 -9.28 21.71
C THR A 41 14.94 -8.86 22.12
N GLY A 42 15.26 -7.56 22.09
CA GLY A 42 16.61 -7.07 22.37
C GLY A 42 17.61 -7.33 21.24
N GLY A 43 17.11 -7.58 20.02
CA GLY A 43 17.89 -7.89 18.83
C GLY A 43 17.52 -9.25 18.24
N THR A 44 17.54 -9.34 16.91
CA THR A 44 17.28 -10.59 16.17
C THR A 44 18.53 -11.14 15.48
N GLY A 45 19.57 -10.32 15.30
CA GLY A 45 20.80 -10.67 14.58
C GLY A 45 20.61 -10.89 13.07
N ILE A 46 19.38 -10.72 12.55
CA ILE A 46 19.04 -10.93 11.14
C ILE A 46 19.14 -9.59 10.41
N SER A 47 19.83 -9.58 9.27
CA SER A 47 19.92 -8.40 8.41
C SER A 47 18.55 -7.99 7.85
N GLN A 48 18.41 -6.72 7.47
CA GLN A 48 17.19 -6.23 6.81
C GLN A 48 16.84 -7.06 5.57
N LEU A 49 17.87 -7.43 4.79
CA LEU A 49 17.71 -8.25 3.60
C LEU A 49 17.24 -9.67 3.95
N GLY A 50 17.69 -10.24 5.07
CA GLY A 50 17.20 -11.53 5.56
C GLY A 50 15.69 -11.52 5.82
N PHE A 51 15.18 -10.47 6.47
CA PHE A 51 13.73 -10.29 6.69
C PHE A 51 12.95 -10.11 5.39
N GLN A 52 13.50 -9.39 4.41
CA GLN A 52 12.87 -9.21 3.09
C GLN A 52 12.78 -10.54 2.33
N VAL A 53 13.85 -11.33 2.31
CA VAL A 53 13.87 -12.65 1.66
C VAL A 53 12.94 -13.62 2.39
N ALA A 54 12.92 -13.62 3.72
CA ALA A 54 12.02 -14.46 4.51
C ALA A 54 10.54 -14.18 4.21
N MET A 55 10.18 -12.93 3.88
CA MET A 55 8.82 -12.55 3.51
C MET A 55 8.38 -13.02 2.12
N ILE A 56 9.29 -13.49 1.26
CA ILE A 56 8.93 -14.04 -0.05
C ILE A 56 8.03 -15.28 0.12
N LEU A 57 8.39 -16.19 1.03
CA LEU A 57 7.63 -17.42 1.27
C LEU A 57 6.17 -17.15 1.69
N PRO A 58 5.88 -16.36 2.73
CA PRO A 58 4.50 -16.07 3.12
C PRO A 58 3.75 -15.25 2.06
N VAL A 59 4.43 -14.37 1.30
CA VAL A 59 3.81 -13.67 0.16
C VAL A 59 3.37 -14.66 -0.93
N LEU A 60 4.20 -15.65 -1.28
CA LEU A 60 3.83 -16.67 -2.26
C LEU A 60 2.63 -17.50 -1.78
N LEU A 61 2.62 -17.89 -0.50
CA LEU A 61 1.51 -18.67 0.08
C LEU A 61 0.19 -17.90 0.05
N ILE A 62 0.19 -16.60 0.37
CA ILE A 62 -1.04 -15.80 0.37
C ILE A 62 -1.52 -15.45 -1.04
N CYS A 63 -0.60 -15.34 -2.02
CA CYS A 63 -0.95 -15.09 -3.42
C CYS A 63 -1.51 -16.35 -4.12
N TYR A 64 -1.26 -17.55 -3.59
CA TYR A 64 -1.78 -18.80 -4.15
C TYR A 64 -3.31 -18.94 -4.03
N ILE A 65 -3.98 -18.09 -3.25
CA ILE A 65 -5.45 -18.09 -3.09
C ILE A 65 -6.05 -17.04 -4.04
N PRO A 66 -6.52 -17.39 -5.26
CA PRO A 66 -6.83 -16.40 -6.30
C PRO A 66 -8.28 -15.90 -6.24
N GLU A 67 -9.08 -16.33 -5.26
CA GLU A 67 -10.52 -16.06 -5.29
C GLU A 67 -10.88 -14.73 -4.59
N LEU A 68 -11.16 -13.70 -5.39
CA LEU A 68 -11.61 -12.38 -4.93
C LEU A 68 -12.72 -12.39 -3.87
N LYS A 69 -13.64 -13.37 -3.93
CA LYS A 69 -14.73 -13.50 -2.94
C LYS A 69 -14.19 -13.79 -1.54
N THR A 70 -13.11 -14.57 -1.45
CA THR A 70 -12.41 -14.91 -0.21
C THR A 70 -11.51 -13.75 0.23
N LEU A 71 -10.99 -12.95 -0.71
CA LEU A 71 -10.16 -11.78 -0.41
C LEU A 71 -10.97 -10.60 0.15
N ALA A 72 -12.23 -10.44 -0.25
CA ALA A 72 -13.06 -9.31 0.19
C ALA A 72 -13.18 -9.18 1.74
N PRO A 73 -13.55 -10.22 2.51
CA PRO A 73 -13.62 -10.12 3.97
C PRO A 73 -12.23 -9.92 4.61
N VAL A 74 -11.19 -10.57 4.08
CA VAL A 74 -9.81 -10.41 4.56
C VAL A 74 -9.33 -8.97 4.35
N SER A 75 -9.62 -8.40 3.18
CA SER A 75 -9.30 -7.01 2.86
C SER A 75 -10.10 -6.02 3.71
N MET A 76 -11.33 -6.35 4.09
CA MET A 76 -12.13 -5.52 4.99
C MET A 76 -11.50 -5.50 6.40
N ILE A 77 -11.12 -6.66 6.93
CA ILE A 77 -10.39 -6.76 8.20
C ILE A 77 -9.07 -5.98 8.11
N ALA A 78 -8.29 -6.20 7.05
CA ALA A 78 -7.06 -5.46 6.80
C ALA A 78 -7.28 -3.95 6.75
N GLY A 79 -8.37 -3.48 6.12
CA GLY A 79 -8.77 -2.08 6.10
C GLY A 79 -9.04 -1.53 7.51
N ILE A 80 -9.78 -2.26 8.34
CA ILE A 80 -10.08 -1.86 9.73
C ILE A 80 -8.81 -1.81 10.57
N LEU A 81 -7.93 -2.81 10.45
CA LEU A 81 -6.64 -2.84 11.15
C LEU A 81 -5.75 -1.66 10.73
N LYS A 82 -5.70 -1.37 9.43
CA LYS A 82 -4.93 -0.24 8.88
C LYS A 82 -5.45 1.10 9.39
N THR A 83 -6.77 1.31 9.35
CA THR A 83 -7.41 2.53 9.87
C THR A 83 -7.17 2.68 11.37
N THR A 84 -7.33 1.62 12.15
CA THR A 84 -7.05 1.63 13.60
C THR A 84 -5.60 1.97 13.88
N GLY A 85 -4.66 1.31 13.19
CA GLY A 85 -3.23 1.59 13.34
C GLY A 85 -2.87 3.04 12.97
N LEU A 86 -3.50 3.59 11.93
CA LEU A 86 -3.31 4.97 11.53
C LEU A 86 -3.86 5.97 12.56
N ILE A 87 -5.05 5.71 13.12
CA ILE A 87 -5.62 6.54 14.20
C ILE A 87 -4.70 6.54 15.42
N LEU A 88 -4.18 5.37 15.82
CA LEU A 88 -3.24 5.26 16.93
C LEU A 88 -1.91 5.95 16.64
N THR A 89 -1.42 5.86 15.39
CA THR A 89 -0.23 6.61 14.96
C THR A 89 -0.49 8.11 15.06
N PHE A 90 -1.65 8.58 14.63
CA PHE A 90 -2.05 9.99 14.72
C PHE A 90 -2.11 10.49 16.16
N TYR A 91 -2.57 9.66 17.10
CA TYR A 91 -2.52 9.97 18.53
C TYR A 91 -1.08 10.27 19.01
N TYR A 92 -0.08 9.50 18.57
CA TYR A 92 1.33 9.76 18.88
C TYR A 92 1.81 11.08 18.29
N LEU A 93 1.41 11.40 17.05
CA LEU A 93 1.78 12.67 16.41
C LEU A 93 1.26 13.86 17.21
N VAL A 94 -0.02 13.86 17.58
CA VAL A 94 -0.63 14.98 18.30
C VAL A 94 -0.11 15.12 19.73
N LYS A 95 0.10 14.00 20.44
CA LYS A 95 0.69 14.01 21.79
C LYS A 95 2.11 14.60 21.78
N GLY A 96 2.85 14.39 20.70
CA GLY A 96 4.20 14.90 20.52
C GLY A 96 4.31 16.42 20.37
N LEU A 97 3.25 17.08 19.89
CA LEU A 97 3.24 18.53 19.60
C LEU A 97 3.26 19.43 20.85
N GLY A 98 3.03 18.87 22.04
CA GLY A 98 3.08 19.64 23.30
C GLY A 98 4.49 20.05 23.75
N LYS A 99 5.54 19.65 23.03
CA LYS A 99 6.93 20.03 23.30
C LYS A 99 7.34 21.21 22.43
N PRO A 100 8.18 22.14 22.92
CA PRO A 100 8.70 23.23 22.08
C PRO A 100 9.40 22.63 20.85
N HIS A 101 8.88 22.91 19.66
CA HIS A 101 9.48 22.48 18.40
C HIS A 101 10.34 23.60 17.82
N GLU A 102 11.48 23.22 17.25
CA GLU A 102 12.21 24.11 16.36
C GLU A 102 11.36 24.39 15.12
N PRO A 103 11.41 25.62 14.57
CA PRO A 103 10.67 25.96 13.38
C PRO A 103 11.13 25.08 12.21
N VAL A 104 10.23 24.22 11.71
CA VAL A 104 10.47 23.42 10.51
C VAL A 104 10.25 24.26 9.25
N PRO A 105 11.09 24.13 8.21
CA PRO A 105 10.95 24.92 7.00
C PRO A 105 9.66 24.53 6.24
N GLY A 106 8.83 25.52 5.90
CA GLY A 106 7.61 25.27 5.12
C GLY A 106 7.84 24.79 3.69
N PHE A 107 9.08 24.93 3.18
CA PHE A 107 9.49 24.47 1.87
C PHE A 107 10.91 23.88 1.95
N ALA A 108 11.02 22.58 1.70
CA ALA A 108 12.28 21.83 1.77
C ALA A 108 13.20 22.04 0.54
N GLY A 109 12.72 22.70 -0.52
CA GLY A 109 13.50 22.99 -1.73
C GLY A 109 12.94 22.36 -3.01
N TRP A 110 13.48 22.77 -4.16
CA TRP A 110 13.07 22.26 -5.47
C TRP A 110 13.52 20.81 -5.72
N GLU A 111 14.57 20.37 -5.05
CA GLU A 111 15.15 19.03 -5.20
C GLU A 111 14.25 17.92 -4.66
N THR A 112 13.43 18.22 -3.64
CA THR A 112 12.51 17.25 -3.00
C THR A 112 11.14 17.22 -3.67
N LEU A 113 10.85 18.19 -4.55
CA LEU A 113 9.56 18.33 -5.22
C LEU A 113 9.19 17.12 -6.11
N PRO A 114 10.10 16.52 -6.90
CA PRO A 114 9.80 15.31 -7.67
C PRO A 114 9.47 14.11 -6.78
N LEU A 115 10.18 13.94 -5.66
CA LEU A 115 9.93 12.87 -4.70
C LEU A 115 8.56 13.04 -4.04
N TYR A 116 8.24 14.26 -3.59
CA TYR A 116 6.93 14.60 -3.03
C TYR A 116 5.79 14.30 -4.00
N PHE A 117 5.90 14.78 -5.25
CA PHE A 117 4.89 14.53 -6.27
C PHE A 117 4.70 13.02 -6.53
N GLY A 118 5.80 12.27 -6.61
CA GLY A 118 5.77 10.81 -6.73
C GLY A 118 5.04 10.14 -5.57
N SER A 119 5.30 10.54 -4.33
CA SER A 119 4.63 10.02 -3.13
C SER A 119 3.13 10.36 -3.10
N VAL A 120 2.74 11.57 -3.52
CA VAL A 120 1.32 11.98 -3.58
C VAL A 120 0.59 11.18 -4.66
N VAL A 121 1.16 11.05 -5.86
CA VAL A 121 0.59 10.24 -6.95
C VAL A 121 0.47 8.78 -6.53
N PHE A 122 1.49 8.23 -5.85
CA PHE A 122 1.46 6.89 -5.28
C PHE A 122 0.33 6.72 -4.25
N ALA A 123 0.13 7.69 -3.36
CA ALA A 123 -0.90 7.63 -2.32
C ALA A 123 -2.33 7.69 -2.90
N ILE A 124 -2.53 8.44 -3.98
CA ILE A 124 -3.85 8.61 -4.64
C ILE A 124 -4.11 7.50 -5.67
N GLY A 125 -3.07 6.79 -6.12
CA GLY A 125 -3.12 5.82 -7.20
C GLY A 125 -4.01 4.61 -6.92
N ALA A 126 -5.29 4.68 -7.29
CA ALA A 126 -6.24 3.56 -7.25
C ALA A 126 -6.80 3.20 -8.64
N VAL A 127 -6.29 3.83 -9.70
CA VAL A 127 -6.87 3.73 -11.06
C VAL A 127 -6.88 2.28 -11.58
N GLY A 128 -5.82 1.51 -11.28
CA GLY A 128 -5.74 0.09 -11.70
C GLY A 128 -6.83 -0.80 -11.08
N CYS A 129 -7.31 -0.45 -9.89
CA CYS A 129 -8.37 -1.19 -9.18
C CYS A 129 -9.77 -0.79 -9.63
N ALA A 130 -9.92 0.35 -10.30
CA ALA A 130 -11.23 0.97 -10.47
C ALA A 130 -12.19 0.12 -11.31
N LEU A 131 -11.72 -0.34 -12.47
CA LEU A 131 -12.52 -1.15 -13.38
C LEU A 131 -12.88 -2.54 -12.81
N PRO A 132 -11.95 -3.31 -12.22
CA PRO A 132 -12.31 -4.56 -11.56
C PRO A 132 -13.28 -4.36 -10.39
N LEU A 133 -13.14 -3.27 -9.64
CA LEU A 133 -13.99 -2.97 -8.50
C LEU A 133 -15.42 -2.61 -8.95
N GLU A 134 -15.56 -1.71 -9.92
CA GLU A 134 -16.85 -1.33 -10.51
C GLU A 134 -17.62 -2.56 -11.02
N ASN A 135 -16.94 -3.43 -11.76
CA ASN A 135 -17.52 -4.66 -12.32
C ASN A 135 -17.96 -5.68 -11.25
N LYS A 136 -17.47 -5.57 -10.02
CA LYS A 136 -17.78 -6.48 -8.90
C LYS A 136 -18.75 -5.87 -7.89
N MET A 137 -19.16 -4.61 -8.06
CA MET A 137 -20.14 -3.96 -7.18
C MET A 137 -21.56 -4.47 -7.43
N ALA A 138 -22.34 -4.58 -6.35
CA ALA A 138 -23.76 -4.92 -6.45
C ALA A 138 -24.59 -3.85 -7.21
N LYS A 139 -24.15 -2.58 -7.16
CA LYS A 139 -24.76 -1.45 -7.87
C LYS A 139 -23.67 -0.62 -8.56
N PRO A 140 -23.21 -1.03 -9.76
CA PRO A 140 -22.13 -0.34 -10.48
C PRO A 140 -22.47 1.12 -10.80
N GLN A 141 -23.73 1.46 -11.02
CA GLN A 141 -24.16 2.84 -11.30
C GLN A 141 -23.85 3.86 -10.20
N ASN A 142 -23.62 3.42 -8.96
CA ASN A 142 -23.25 4.29 -7.84
C ASN A 142 -21.71 4.48 -7.73
N TYR A 143 -20.94 3.85 -8.61
CA TYR A 143 -19.49 3.95 -8.63
C TYR A 143 -19.02 5.30 -9.23
N PRO A 144 -19.44 5.68 -10.46
CA PRO A 144 -19.19 7.01 -10.99
C PRO A 144 -20.21 8.03 -10.47
N GLY A 145 -19.74 9.19 -9.99
CA GLY A 145 -20.61 10.30 -9.57
C GLY A 145 -19.93 11.23 -8.56
N TRP A 146 -20.45 12.45 -8.40
CA TRP A 146 -19.92 13.44 -7.45
C TRP A 146 -19.96 12.93 -5.99
N THR A 147 -21.03 12.25 -5.61
CA THR A 147 -21.17 11.53 -4.33
C THR A 147 -21.00 10.02 -4.51
N GLY A 148 -20.39 9.59 -5.62
CA GLY A 148 -20.13 8.19 -5.91
C GLY A 148 -19.10 7.60 -4.94
N VAL A 149 -19.08 6.27 -4.85
CA VAL A 149 -18.19 5.54 -3.92
C VAL A 149 -16.71 5.90 -4.16
N LEU A 150 -16.31 6.09 -5.42
CA LEU A 150 -14.94 6.46 -5.77
C LEU A 150 -14.56 7.86 -5.26
N ASN A 151 -15.36 8.88 -5.56
CA ASN A 151 -15.01 10.27 -5.24
C ASN A 151 -15.04 10.53 -3.73
N THR A 152 -16.04 9.99 -3.03
CA THR A 152 -16.16 10.09 -1.57
C THR A 152 -15.01 9.38 -0.86
N GLY A 153 -14.67 8.16 -1.29
CA GLY A 153 -13.53 7.41 -0.74
C GLY A 153 -12.19 8.13 -0.99
N LEU A 154 -11.98 8.65 -2.19
CA LEU A 154 -10.75 9.37 -2.53
C LEU A 154 -10.60 10.67 -1.73
N LEU A 155 -11.68 11.46 -1.60
CA LEU A 155 -11.68 12.68 -0.80
C LEU A 155 -11.33 12.39 0.67
N LEU A 156 -11.92 11.35 1.25
CA LEU A 156 -11.61 10.93 2.62
C LEU A 156 -10.13 10.56 2.79
N CYS A 157 -9.59 9.77 1.86
CA CYS A 157 -8.17 9.40 1.85
C CYS A 157 -7.26 10.63 1.73
N ILE A 158 -7.59 11.61 0.87
CA ILE A 158 -6.81 12.84 0.72
C ILE A 158 -6.76 13.63 2.02
N ILE A 159 -7.91 13.84 2.68
CA ILE A 159 -7.96 14.57 3.97
C ILE A 159 -7.12 13.83 5.03
N MET A 160 -7.25 12.51 5.09
CA MET A 160 -6.50 11.67 6.02
C MET A 160 -4.98 11.71 5.75
N TYR A 161 -4.54 11.63 4.50
CA TYR A 161 -3.11 11.71 4.15
C TYR A 161 -2.55 13.11 4.37
N ALA A 162 -3.31 14.15 4.04
CA ALA A 162 -2.91 15.54 4.27
C ALA A 162 -2.72 15.83 5.77
N THR A 163 -3.66 15.39 6.61
CA THR A 163 -3.57 15.57 8.06
C THR A 163 -2.40 14.81 8.67
N VAL A 164 -2.24 13.51 8.36
CA VAL A 164 -1.12 12.71 8.86
C VAL A 164 0.22 13.24 8.35
N GLY A 165 0.31 13.64 7.08
CA GLY A 165 1.52 14.20 6.50
C GLY A 165 1.90 15.54 7.14
N PHE A 166 0.93 16.43 7.34
CA PHE A 166 1.14 17.73 7.97
C PHE A 166 1.62 17.58 9.42
N TYR A 167 0.90 16.84 10.26
CA TYR A 167 1.28 16.64 11.65
C TYR A 167 2.53 15.76 11.82
N GLY A 168 2.77 14.82 10.89
CA GLY A 168 3.98 14.02 10.85
C GLY A 168 5.21 14.86 10.60
N TYR A 169 5.15 15.78 9.62
CA TYR A 169 6.24 16.71 9.34
C TYR A 169 6.42 17.75 10.47
N LEU A 170 5.34 18.26 11.04
CA LEU A 170 5.44 19.15 12.21
C LEU A 170 6.11 18.47 13.41
N HIS A 171 5.86 17.18 13.63
CA HIS A 171 6.40 16.48 14.79
C HIS A 171 7.85 15.99 14.61
N TYR A 172 8.19 15.46 13.43
CA TYR A 172 9.50 14.86 13.17
C TYR A 172 10.45 15.75 12.36
N GLY A 173 9.96 16.81 11.72
CA GLY A 173 10.77 17.69 10.87
C GLY A 173 11.55 16.90 9.82
N ASP A 174 12.85 17.19 9.73
CA ASP A 174 13.75 16.56 8.76
C ASP A 174 14.16 15.13 9.15
N ASP A 175 13.85 14.66 10.38
CA ASP A 175 14.11 13.29 10.84
C ASP A 175 13.02 12.29 10.39
N VAL A 176 12.01 12.76 9.65
CA VAL A 176 10.94 11.90 9.12
C VAL A 176 11.53 10.82 8.20
N GLN A 177 11.19 9.56 8.48
CA GLN A 177 11.63 8.42 7.71
C GLN A 177 10.68 8.17 6.54
N GLY A 178 11.06 7.25 5.63
CA GLY A 178 10.24 6.90 4.46
C GLY A 178 8.83 6.37 4.78
N SER A 179 8.55 6.02 6.04
CA SER A 179 7.17 5.87 6.52
C SER A 179 7.05 6.31 7.97
N ILE A 180 5.92 6.93 8.30
CA ILE A 180 5.68 7.51 9.63
C ILE A 180 5.71 6.47 10.76
N THR A 181 5.40 5.21 10.45
CA THR A 181 5.43 4.11 11.41
C THR A 181 6.85 3.80 11.88
N LEU A 182 7.87 4.06 11.07
CA LEU A 182 9.27 3.85 11.47
C LEU A 182 9.74 4.87 12.51
N ASN A 183 9.15 6.07 12.50
CA ASN A 183 9.42 7.14 13.46
C ASN A 183 8.74 6.93 14.83
N LEU A 184 7.83 5.96 14.97
CA LEU A 184 7.22 5.65 16.27
C LEU A 184 8.28 5.19 17.28
N PRO A 185 8.16 5.61 18.56
CA PRO A 185 9.20 5.42 19.57
C PRO A 185 9.49 3.94 19.81
N ALA A 186 10.78 3.58 19.89
CA ALA A 186 11.21 2.21 20.14
C ALA A 186 10.77 1.73 21.54
N GLY A 187 10.99 2.53 22.58
CA GLY A 187 10.80 2.10 23.98
C GLY A 187 9.36 1.83 24.44
N GLU A 188 8.34 2.05 23.60
CA GLU A 188 6.94 1.85 23.99
C GLU A 188 6.32 0.61 23.34
N THR A 189 5.76 -0.28 24.15
CA THR A 189 5.09 -1.51 23.67
C THR A 189 3.93 -1.18 22.72
N LEU A 190 3.17 -0.12 23.01
CA LEU A 190 2.06 0.31 22.16
C LEU A 190 2.54 0.70 20.75
N ALA A 191 3.67 1.39 20.63
CA ALA A 191 4.27 1.74 19.35
C ALA A 191 4.67 0.49 18.55
N GLN A 192 5.25 -0.53 19.19
CA GLN A 192 5.59 -1.78 18.50
C GLN A 192 4.35 -2.56 18.04
N VAL A 193 3.30 -2.59 18.87
CA VAL A 193 2.01 -3.17 18.48
C VAL A 193 1.43 -2.46 17.26
N ILE A 194 1.50 -1.13 17.20
CA ILE A 194 1.03 -0.36 16.03
C ILE A 194 1.83 -0.72 14.77
N LYS A 195 3.16 -0.83 14.86
CA LYS A 195 4.00 -1.24 13.72
C LYS A 195 3.61 -2.62 13.20
N ILE A 196 3.44 -3.59 14.10
CA ILE A 196 3.04 -4.96 13.75
C ILE A 196 1.62 -4.96 13.14
N LEU A 197 0.68 -4.25 13.75
CA LEU A 197 -0.71 -4.14 13.29
C LEU A 197 -0.78 -3.61 11.85
N ILE A 198 -0.07 -2.50 11.57
CA ILE A 198 -0.04 -1.90 10.24
C ILE A 198 0.70 -2.81 9.26
N ALA A 199 1.82 -3.41 9.65
CA ALA A 199 2.55 -4.35 8.80
C ALA A 199 1.69 -5.55 8.38
N ILE A 200 0.96 -6.17 9.32
CA ILE A 200 0.02 -7.25 9.04
C ILE A 200 -1.12 -6.76 8.13
N SER A 201 -1.67 -5.57 8.40
CA SER A 201 -2.75 -5.00 7.57
C SER A 201 -2.32 -4.78 6.11
N VAL A 202 -1.07 -4.35 5.89
CA VAL A 202 -0.50 -4.16 4.55
C VAL A 202 -0.25 -5.51 3.89
N PHE A 203 0.31 -6.47 4.63
CA PHE A 203 0.55 -7.82 4.16
C PHE A 203 -0.75 -8.53 3.70
N LEU A 204 -1.82 -8.44 4.49
CA LEU A 204 -3.13 -9.01 4.13
C LEU A 204 -3.77 -8.35 2.90
N GLY A 205 -3.37 -7.11 2.57
CA GLY A 205 -3.80 -6.41 1.36
C GLY A 205 -3.00 -6.77 0.10
N TYR A 206 -1.89 -7.51 0.25
CA TYR A 206 -1.01 -7.88 -0.87
C TYR A 206 -1.71 -8.72 -1.96
N PRO A 207 -2.52 -9.75 -1.64
CA PRO A 207 -3.20 -10.55 -2.65
C PRO A 207 -4.10 -9.73 -3.58
N LEU A 208 -4.79 -8.72 -3.04
CA LEU A 208 -5.64 -7.83 -3.83
C LEU A 208 -4.80 -7.01 -4.82
N GLN A 209 -3.64 -6.53 -4.37
CA GLN A 209 -2.69 -5.82 -5.23
C GLN A 209 -2.12 -6.72 -6.32
N PHE A 210 -1.80 -7.97 -5.99
CA PHE A 210 -1.31 -8.96 -6.96
C PHE A 210 -2.40 -9.43 -7.94
N TYR A 211 -3.67 -9.40 -7.55
CA TYR A 211 -4.80 -9.78 -8.40
C TYR A 211 -5.03 -8.80 -9.57
N ILE A 212 -4.91 -7.49 -9.34
CA ILE A 212 -5.13 -6.46 -10.36
C ILE A 212 -4.32 -6.70 -11.65
N PRO A 213 -2.99 -6.86 -11.63
CA PRO A 213 -2.21 -7.06 -12.85
C PRO A 213 -2.58 -8.37 -13.52
N LEU A 214 -2.92 -9.43 -12.78
CA LEU A 214 -3.39 -10.70 -13.34
C LEU A 214 -4.66 -10.51 -14.17
N THR A 215 -5.61 -9.66 -13.74
CA THR A 215 -6.83 -9.41 -14.53
C THR A 215 -6.56 -8.81 -15.90
N PHE A 216 -5.46 -8.07 -16.06
CA PHE A 216 -5.07 -7.49 -17.34
C PHE A 216 -4.09 -8.39 -18.12
N LEU A 217 -3.21 -9.09 -17.42
CA LEU A 217 -2.16 -9.94 -18.00
C LEU A 217 -2.74 -11.24 -18.56
N VAL A 218 -3.64 -11.92 -17.83
CA VAL A 218 -4.20 -13.21 -18.23
C VAL A 218 -4.95 -13.14 -19.58
N PRO A 219 -5.84 -12.17 -19.83
CA PRO A 219 -6.48 -12.03 -21.15
C PRO A 219 -5.50 -11.68 -22.27
N ALA A 220 -4.44 -10.92 -21.98
CA ALA A 220 -3.40 -10.57 -22.95
C ALA A 220 -2.56 -11.80 -23.34
N LEU A 221 -2.17 -12.62 -22.36
CA LEU A 221 -1.45 -13.88 -22.56
C LEU A 221 -2.32 -14.91 -23.28
N ARG A 222 -3.61 -15.02 -22.95
CA ARG A 222 -4.55 -15.95 -23.61
C ARG A 222 -4.67 -15.73 -25.12
N LYS A 223 -4.42 -14.50 -25.61
CA LYS A 223 -4.39 -14.21 -27.05
C LYS A 223 -3.12 -14.71 -27.75
N HIS A 224 -2.03 -14.95 -27.01
CA HIS A 224 -0.79 -15.52 -27.55
C HIS A 224 -0.68 -17.04 -27.33
N PHE A 225 -1.39 -17.61 -26.35
CA PHE A 225 -1.38 -19.06 -26.09
C PHE A 225 -2.59 -19.80 -26.69
N HIS A 226 -2.34 -20.64 -27.70
CA HIS A 226 -3.36 -21.42 -28.40
C HIS A 226 -3.86 -22.67 -27.64
N THR A 227 -3.09 -23.22 -26.70
CA THR A 227 -3.30 -24.57 -26.12
C THR A 227 -4.12 -24.57 -24.82
N SER A 228 -5.13 -25.44 -24.69
CA SER A 228 -6.03 -25.54 -23.50
C SER A 228 -5.30 -25.79 -22.17
N ARG A 229 -4.13 -26.43 -22.18
CA ARG A 229 -3.30 -26.66 -20.98
C ARG A 229 -2.64 -25.39 -20.45
N SER A 230 -2.19 -24.49 -21.32
CA SER A 230 -1.61 -23.20 -20.94
C SER A 230 -2.66 -22.21 -20.43
N LYS A 231 -3.91 -22.34 -20.89
CA LYS A 231 -5.03 -21.53 -20.40
C LYS A 231 -5.40 -21.87 -18.95
N PHE A 232 -5.29 -23.15 -18.58
CA PHE A 232 -5.51 -23.61 -17.20
C PHE A 232 -4.35 -23.17 -16.29
N ILE A 233 -3.10 -23.31 -16.73
CA ILE A 233 -1.93 -22.84 -15.93
C ILE A 233 -1.96 -21.32 -15.73
N ALA A 234 -2.39 -20.53 -16.73
CA ALA A 234 -2.54 -19.08 -16.60
C ALA A 234 -3.69 -18.63 -15.68
N GLU A 235 -4.56 -19.55 -15.25
CA GLU A 235 -5.67 -19.27 -14.33
C GLU A 235 -5.28 -19.58 -12.86
N TYR A 236 -4.19 -20.33 -12.66
CA TYR A 236 -3.69 -20.81 -11.35
C TYR A 236 -2.22 -20.46 -11.05
N CYS A 237 -1.55 -19.68 -11.91
CA CYS A 237 -0.24 -19.05 -11.67
C CYS A 237 -0.40 -17.53 -11.61
#